data_AF-A0ABD3G3R7-F1
#
_entry.id   AF-A0ABD3G3R7-F1
#
_cell.length_a   1.000
_cell.length_b   1.000
_cell.length_c   1.000
_cell.angle_alpha   90.00
_cell.angle_beta   90.00
_cell.angle_gamma   90.00
#
_symmetry.space_group_name_H-M   'P 1'
#
loop_
_entity.id
_entity.type
_entity.pdbx_description
1 polymer ?
#
loop_
_entity_poly.entity_id
_entity_poly.type
_entity_poly.pdbx_seq_one_letter_code
_entity_poly.pdbx_strand_id
1 'polypeptide(L)' 'MGRGPPVTERERGRILGLREGRRSIRDIASLTNRSKDTVSRVISEHNATKDGKKPKKLKPLGRPPALS' A
#
# COMPACT_ATOMS: atom_id res chain seq x y z
N MET A 1 -4.55 16.66 5.93
CA MET A 1 -5.23 15.92 4.85
C MET A 1 -5.67 14.58 5.42
N GLY A 2 -6.98 14.30 5.48
CA GLY A 2 -7.48 13.02 5.97
C GLY A 2 -7.00 11.87 5.09
N ARG A 3 -6.73 10.71 5.69
CA ARG A 3 -6.50 9.49 4.89
C ARG A 3 -7.80 9.18 4.15
N GLY A 4 -7.74 9.08 2.83
CA GLY A 4 -8.88 8.67 2.01
C GLY A 4 -9.42 7.30 2.44
N PRO A 5 -10.56 6.86 1.87
CA PRO A 5 -11.19 5.60 2.25
C PRO A 5 -10.20 4.42 2.13
N PRO A 6 -10.32 3.41 2.99
CA PRO A 6 -9.47 2.22 2.89
C PRO A 6 -9.56 1.57 1.51
N VAL A 7 -8.49 0.90 1.08
CA VAL A 7 -8.48 0.16 -0.19
C VAL A 7 -9.27 -1.12 -0.01
N THR A 8 -10.34 -1.28 -0.78
CA THR A 8 -11.17 -2.50 -0.77
C THR A 8 -10.43 -3.70 -1.37
N GLU A 9 -10.88 -4.91 -1.05
CA GLU A 9 -10.29 -6.13 -1.62
C GLU A 9 -10.40 -6.17 -3.15
N ARG A 10 -11.52 -5.72 -3.70
CA ARG A 10 -11.74 -5.61 -5.15
C ARG A 10 -10.75 -4.64 -5.80
N GLU A 11 -10.48 -3.50 -5.16
CA GLU A 11 -9.45 -2.56 -5.64
C GLU A 11 -8.04 -3.15 -5.51
N ARG A 12 -7.73 -3.86 -4.41
CA ARG A 12 -6.45 -4.56 -4.24
C ARG A 12 -6.22 -5.54 -5.38
N GLY A 13 -7.21 -6.38 -5.69
CA GLY A 13 -7.14 -7.32 -6.81
C GLY A 13 -6.88 -6.63 -8.15
N ARG A 14 -7.54 -5.50 -8.40
CA ARG A 14 -7.32 -4.69 -9.62
C ARG A 14 -5.90 -4.13 -9.71
N ILE A 15 -5.38 -3.57 -8.61
CA ILE A 15 -4.00 -3.06 -8.53
C ILE A 15 -2.99 -4.17 -8.83
N LEU A 16 -3.19 -5.34 -8.22
CA LEU A 16 -2.29 -6.48 -8.38
C LEU A 16 -2.34 -7.05 -9.80
N GLY A 17 -3.52 -7.20 -10.39
CA GLY A 17 -3.65 -7.65 -11.78
C GLY A 17 -3.00 -6.68 -12.78
N LEU A 18 -3.15 -5.37 -12.58
CA LEU A 18 -2.46 -4.38 -13.42
C LEU A 18 -0.93 -4.46 -13.26
N ARG A 19 -0.44 -4.74 -12.05
CA ARG A 19 1.00 -4.93 -11.78
C ARG A 19 1.54 -6.19 -12.45
N GLU A 20 0.76 -7.27 -12.47
CA GLU A 20 1.11 -8.51 -13.17
C GLU A 20 1.22 -8.29 -14.69
N GLY A 21 0.36 -7.44 -15.26
CA GLY A 21 0.47 -6.90 -16.62
C GLY A 21 1.62 -5.90 -16.83
N ARG A 22 2.60 -5.83 -15.93
CA ARG A 22 3.80 -4.96 -15.96
C ARG A 22 3.52 -3.47 -16.10
N ARG A 23 2.34 -2.98 -15.71
CA ARG A 23 2.04 -1.54 -15.68
C ARG A 23 2.87 -0.81 -14.62
N SER A 24 3.21 0.44 -14.89
CA SER A 24 3.94 1.29 -13.94
C SER A 24 3.04 1.68 -12.76
N ILE A 25 3.63 1.98 -11.59
CA ILE A 25 2.88 2.46 -10.41
C ILE A 25 2.09 3.73 -10.75
N ARG A 26 2.64 4.59 -11.61
CA ARG A 26 2.02 5.84 -12.01
C ARG A 26 0.78 5.61 -12.88
N ASP A 27 0.84 4.65 -13.80
CA ASP A 27 -0.33 4.28 -14.62
C ASP A 27 -1.41 3.61 -13.77
N ILE A 28 -1.01 2.71 -12.86
CA ILE A 28 -1.95 2.02 -11.97
C ILE A 28 -2.67 3.05 -11.08
N ALA A 29 -1.95 4.02 -10.53
CA ALA A 29 -2.52 5.11 -9.76
C ALA A 29 -3.59 5.89 -10.55
N SER A 30 -3.29 6.23 -11.81
CA SER A 30 -4.25 6.90 -12.71
C SER A 30 -5.47 6.03 -13.01
N LEU A 31 -5.29 4.74 -13.28
CA LEU A 31 -6.37 3.80 -13.63
C LEU A 31 -7.28 3.44 -12.44
N THR A 32 -6.75 3.50 -11.22
CA THR A 32 -7.47 3.15 -9.98
C THR A 32 -7.92 4.37 -9.19
N ASN A 33 -7.58 5.57 -9.65
CA ASN A 33 -7.83 6.84 -8.95
C ASN A 33 -7.30 6.82 -7.50
N ARG A 34 -6.13 6.21 -7.30
CA ARG A 34 -5.46 6.09 -6.00
C ARG A 34 -4.10 6.77 -6.04
N SER A 35 -3.62 7.17 -4.87
CA SER A 35 -2.28 7.74 -4.76
C SER A 35 -1.20 6.71 -5.09
N LYS A 36 -0.07 7.18 -5.63
CA LYS A 36 1.10 6.34 -5.90
C LYS A 36 1.58 5.60 -4.64
N ASP A 37 1.50 6.25 -3.48
CA ASP A 37 1.86 5.67 -2.18
C ASP A 37 0.97 4.48 -1.83
N THR A 38 -0.34 4.64 -1.99
CA THR A 38 -1.32 3.57 -1.76
C THR A 38 -1.06 2.36 -2.67
N VAL A 39 -0.81 2.60 -3.96
CA VAL A 39 -0.50 1.54 -4.92
C VAL A 39 0.80 0.82 -4.54
N SER A 40 1.86 1.59 -4.24
CA SER A 40 3.14 1.02 -3.80
C SER A 40 2.96 0.15 -2.57
N ARG A 41 2.22 0.64 -1.57
CA ARG A 41 1.95 -0.09 -0.33
C ARG A 41 1.22 -1.40 -0.57
N VAL A 42 0.17 -1.41 -1.41
CA VAL A 42 -0.57 -2.64 -1.75
C VAL A 42 0.33 -3.68 -2.41
N ILE A 43 1.18 -3.25 -3.35
CA ILE A 43 2.13 -4.15 -4.03
C ILE A 43 3.16 -4.70 -3.04
N SER A 44 3.73 -3.85 -2.18
CA SER A 44 4.70 -4.26 -1.16
C SER A 44 4.09 -5.20 -0.11
N GLU A 45 2.88 -4.92 0.36
CA GLU A 45 2.15 -5.80 1.31
C GLU A 45 1.92 -7.19 0.69
N HIS A 46 1.52 -7.24 -0.57
CA HIS A 46 1.29 -8.51 -1.30
C HIS A 46 2.56 -9.34 -1.47
N ASN A 47 3.67 -8.70 -1.82
CA ASN A 47 4.96 -9.38 -1.95
C ASN A 47 5.46 -9.88 -0.58
N ALA A 48 5.34 -9.05 0.47
CA ALA A 48 5.71 -9.46 1.82
C ALA A 48 4.93 -10.69 2.31
N THR A 49 3.65 -10.81 1.95
CA THR A 49 2.85 -12.00 2.25
C THR A 49 3.26 -13.23 1.46
N LYS A 50 3.76 -13.09 0.21
CA LYS A 50 4.27 -14.21 -0.58
C LYS A 50 5.59 -14.76 -0.06
N ASP A 51 6.47 -13.89 0.43
CA ASP A 51 7.80 -14.28 0.93
C ASP A 51 7.81 -14.77 2.40
N GLY A 52 6.64 -15.01 3.01
CA GLY A 52 6.53 -15.45 4.41
C GLY A 52 7.02 -14.42 5.44
N LYS A 53 7.46 -13.23 5.00
CA LYS A 53 7.85 -12.13 5.88
C LYS A 53 6.58 -11.44 6.37
N LYS A 54 6.08 -11.91 7.53
CA LYS A 54 5.03 -11.22 8.32
C LYS A 54 5.21 -9.70 8.19
N PRO A 55 4.15 -8.95 7.84
CA PRO A 55 4.28 -7.50 7.69
C PRO A 55 4.83 -6.96 9.00
N LYS A 56 6.01 -6.31 8.94
CA LYS A 56 6.50 -5.50 10.06
C LYS A 56 5.37 -4.53 10.35
N LYS A 57 4.65 -4.74 11.46
CA LYS A 57 3.77 -3.72 12.05
C LYS A 57 4.60 -2.44 12.03
N LEU A 58 4.30 -1.52 11.12
CA LEU A 58 4.87 -0.20 11.13
C LEU A 58 4.41 0.37 12.47
N LYS A 59 5.30 0.38 13.46
CA LYS A 59 5.07 1.09 14.71
C LYS A 59 4.64 2.49 14.29
N PRO A 60 3.52 3.04 14.80
CA PRO A 60 3.28 4.45 14.59
C PRO A 60 4.54 5.19 15.04
N LEU A 61 5.06 6.11 14.23
CA LEU A 61 6.07 7.07 14.66
C LEU A 61 5.39 7.99 15.70
N GLY A 62 5.08 7.44 16.86
CA GLY A 62 4.74 8.16 18.07
C GLY A 62 6.05 8.70 18.60
N ARG A 63 6.21 10.02 18.48
CA ARG A 63 7.16 10.86 19.20
C ARG A 63 7.42 10.25 20.60
N PRO A 64 8.67 9.98 21.01
CA PRO A 64 8.92 9.51 22.37
C PRO A 64 8.38 10.54 23.37
N PRO A 65 7.76 10.12 24.48
CA PRO A 65 7.41 11.05 25.53
C PRO A 65 8.68 11.69 26.07
N ALA A 66 8.69 13.02 26.20
CA ALA A 66 9.75 13.73 26.87
C ALA A 66 9.77 13.28 28.34
N LEU A 67 10.88 12.70 28.77
CA LEU A 67 11.16 12.47 30.19
C LEU A 67 11.22 13.84 30.87
N SER A 68 10.32 14.07 31.84
CA SER A 68 10.45 15.15 32.82
C SER A 68 11.16 14.62 34.05
#